data_AF-A0A1Y3EAX3-F1
#
_entry.id   AF-A0A1Y3EAX3-F1
#
_cell.length_a   1.000
_cell.length_b   1.000
_cell.length_c   1.000
_cell.angle_alpha   90.00
_cell.angle_beta   90.00
_cell.angle_gamma   90.00
#
_symmetry.space_group_name_H-M   'P 1'
#
loop_
_entity.id
_entity.type
_entity.pdbx_description
1 polymer ?
#
loop_
_entity_poly.entity_id
_entity_poly.type
_entity_poly.pdbx_seq_one_letter_code
_entity_poly.pdbx_strand_id
1 'polypeptide(L)'
;MFPVKLYVPKLDKICEVDPQNLNAALIQNHKVFHFNSTFEHCISIVYATVYHSSYNIFSYDEKITTCAGYRLHSRQLNSSINTLENEVFDVYALINCLEALNE
;
A
#
# COMPACT_ATOMS: atom_id res chain seq x y z
N MET A 1 -5.17 5.09 13.21
CA MET A 1 -3.85 4.44 13.05
C MET A 1 -2.86 5.53 12.72
N PHE A 2 -1.63 5.45 13.24
CA PHE A 2 -0.57 6.42 12.92
C PHE A 2 0.30 5.89 11.77
N PRO A 3 0.94 6.76 10.98
CA PRO A 3 1.90 6.35 9.98
C PRO A 3 3.03 5.52 10.59
N VAL A 4 3.43 4.46 9.89
CA VAL A 4 4.52 3.56 10.27
C VAL A 4 5.72 3.85 9.38
N LYS A 5 6.90 3.96 9.98
CA LYS A 5 8.17 4.08 9.26
C LYS A 5 8.93 2.78 9.36
N LEU A 6 9.42 2.28 8.23
CA LEU A 6 10.21 1.06 8.18
C LEU A 6 11.31 1.12 7.13
N TYR A 7 12.41 0.44 7.40
CA TYR A 7 13.49 0.28 6.45
C TYR A 7 13.09 -0.74 5.37
N VAL A 8 13.30 -0.38 4.09
CA VAL A 8 13.00 -1.21 2.92
C VAL A 8 14.32 -1.58 2.24
N PRO A 9 14.85 -2.79 2.48
CA PRO A 9 16.20 -3.15 2.05
C PRO A 9 16.45 -3.07 0.54
N LYS A 10 15.42 -3.36 -0.28
CA LYS A 10 15.55 -3.30 -1.74
C LYS A 10 15.66 -1.88 -2.30
N LEU A 11 15.27 -0.88 -1.50
CA LEU A 11 15.37 0.53 -1.87
C LEU A 11 16.53 1.24 -1.16
N ASP A 12 17.09 0.64 -0.11
CA ASP A 12 17.99 1.30 0.85
C ASP A 12 17.39 2.60 1.43
N LYS A 13 16.11 2.53 1.79
CA LYS A 13 15.32 3.70 2.20
C LYS A 13 14.47 3.41 3.43
N ILE A 14 14.19 4.45 4.20
CA ILE A 14 13.13 4.43 5.20
C ILE A 14 11.85 4.92 4.53
N CYS A 15 10.85 4.05 4.45
CA CYS A 15 9.55 4.36 3.87
C CYS A 15 8.51 4.60 4.96
N GLU A 16 7.68 5.62 4.76
CA GLU A 16 6.54 5.95 5.59
C GLU A 16 5.25 5.47 4.90
N VAL A 17 4.51 4.61 5.60
CA VAL A 17 3.22 4.07 5.15
C VAL A 17 2.13 4.43 6.14
N ASP A 18 0.98 4.85 5.63
CA ASP A 18 -0.18 5.23 6.46
C ASP A 18 -1.33 4.24 6.25
N PRO A 19 -1.77 3.52 7.30
CA PRO A 19 -2.91 2.61 7.20
C PRO A 19 -4.19 3.38 6.83
N GLN A 20 -4.86 2.94 5.78
CA GLN A 20 -6.09 3.54 5.28
C GLN A 20 -7.29 2.71 5.73
N ASN A 21 -8.34 3.37 6.20
CA ASN A 21 -9.62 2.74 6.45
C ASN A 21 -10.41 2.58 5.14
N LEU A 22 -9.88 1.77 4.22
CA LEU A 22 -10.44 1.49 2.90
C LEU A 22 -10.71 0.00 2.76
N ASN A 23 -11.83 -0.34 2.14
CA ASN A 23 -12.11 -1.72 1.76
C ASN A 23 -11.40 -2.02 0.43
N ALA A 24 -10.49 -3.00 0.43
CA ALA A 24 -9.78 -3.44 -0.76
C ALA A 24 -10.72 -3.83 -1.91
N ALA A 25 -11.93 -4.35 -1.62
CA ALA A 25 -12.95 -4.68 -2.61
C ALA A 25 -13.37 -3.48 -3.46
N LEU A 26 -13.40 -2.27 -2.88
CA LEU A 26 -13.76 -1.04 -3.60
C LEU A 26 -12.69 -0.58 -4.59
N ILE A 27 -11.44 -1.02 -4.39
CA ILE A 27 -10.29 -0.65 -5.22
C ILE A 27 -9.82 -1.79 -6.12
N GLN A 28 -10.40 -3.00 -6.03
CA GLN A 28 -10.01 -4.17 -6.84
C GLN A 28 -9.97 -3.88 -8.35
N ASN A 29 -10.90 -3.09 -8.88
CA ASN A 29 -10.94 -2.76 -10.32
C ASN A 29 -9.78 -1.86 -10.77
N HIS A 30 -9.04 -1.28 -9.84
CA HIS A 30 -7.88 -0.41 -10.07
C HIS A 30 -6.55 -1.13 -9.80
N LYS A 31 -6.59 -2.45 -9.59
CA LYS A 31 -5.43 -3.28 -9.31
C LYS A 31 -4.50 -3.34 -10.52
N VAL A 32 -3.25 -2.97 -10.31
CA VAL A 32 -2.21 -2.98 -11.34
C VAL A 32 -1.41 -4.29 -11.29
N PHE A 33 -1.17 -4.81 -10.09
CA PHE A 33 -0.44 -6.05 -9.87
C PHE A 33 -0.91 -6.74 -8.60
N HIS A 34 -0.68 -8.05 -8.53
CA HIS A 34 -0.78 -8.83 -7.30
C HIS A 34 0.25 -9.96 -7.31
N PHE A 35 0.86 -10.25 -6.16
CA PHE A 35 1.82 -11.35 -6.03
C PHE A 35 2.09 -11.65 -4.55
N ASN A 36 2.67 -12.82 -4.27
CA ASN A 36 3.11 -13.17 -2.92
C ASN A 36 4.43 -12.46 -2.61
N SER A 37 4.51 -11.78 -1.47
CA SER A 37 5.68 -11.03 -1.04
C SER A 37 5.71 -10.81 0.47
N THR A 38 6.85 -10.36 0.98
CA THR A 38 6.89 -9.71 2.30
C THR A 38 6.34 -8.29 2.20
N PHE A 39 6.08 -7.66 3.34
CA PHE A 39 5.58 -6.29 3.41
C PHE A 39 6.59 -5.28 2.84
N GLU A 40 7.87 -5.41 3.17
CA GLU A 40 8.93 -4.53 2.66
C GLU A 40 9.12 -4.71 1.15
N HIS A 41 9.05 -5.95 0.67
CA HIS A 41 9.14 -6.19 -0.76
C HIS A 41 7.93 -5.62 -1.51
N CYS A 42 6.73 -5.70 -0.93
CA CYS A 42 5.53 -5.05 -1.46
C CYS A 42 5.78 -3.55 -1.65
N ILE A 43 6.28 -2.87 -0.61
CA ILE A 43 6.60 -1.43 -0.67
C ILE A 43 7.62 -1.12 -1.78
N SER A 44 8.66 -1.94 -1.95
CA SER A 44 9.65 -1.71 -3.02
C SER A 44 9.03 -1.74 -4.43
N ILE A 45 8.07 -2.63 -4.66
CA ILE A 45 7.39 -2.73 -5.96
C ILE A 45 6.39 -1.60 -6.12
N VAL A 46 5.63 -1.25 -5.09
CA VAL A 46 4.72 -0.09 -5.07
C VAL A 46 5.50 1.19 -5.40
N TYR A 47 6.66 1.38 -4.77
CA TYR A 47 7.55 2.50 -5.01
C TYR A 47 7.98 2.58 -6.48
N ALA A 48 8.37 1.45 -7.09
CA ALA A 48 8.84 1.43 -8.47
C ALA A 48 7.74 1.61 -9.53
N THR A 49 6.48 1.27 -9.20
CA THR A 49 5.42 1.10 -10.22
C THR A 49 4.31 2.14 -10.16
N VAL A 50 3.89 2.50 -8.94
CA VAL A 50 2.74 3.37 -8.73
C VAL A 50 3.07 4.64 -7.98
N TYR A 51 4.27 4.80 -7.41
CA TYR A 51 4.65 5.98 -6.60
C TYR A 51 4.48 7.35 -7.26
N HIS A 52 4.60 7.42 -8.58
CA HIS A 52 4.38 8.67 -9.33
C HIS A 52 2.91 8.97 -9.61
N SER A 53 1.99 8.08 -9.21
CA SER A 53 0.57 8.33 -9.32
C SER A 53 0.11 9.29 -8.23
N SER A 54 -1.01 9.97 -8.48
CA SER A 54 -1.62 10.90 -7.53
C SER A 54 -2.06 10.23 -6.22
N TYR A 55 -2.09 8.89 -6.16
CA TYR A 55 -2.54 8.15 -4.99
C TYR A 55 -1.91 6.75 -4.92
N ASN A 56 -0.88 6.64 -4.08
CA ASN A 56 0.00 5.47 -3.95
C ASN A 56 -0.51 4.50 -2.88
N ILE A 57 -1.61 3.80 -3.15
CA ILE A 57 -2.11 2.78 -2.22
C ILE A 57 -1.81 1.37 -2.68
N PHE A 58 -1.62 0.50 -1.69
CA PHE A 58 -1.43 -0.92 -1.82
C PHE A 58 -2.16 -1.64 -0.70
N SER A 59 -2.42 -2.92 -0.88
CA SER A 59 -2.96 -3.77 0.17
C SER A 59 -1.99 -4.91 0.46
N TYR A 60 -1.97 -5.33 1.72
CA TYR A 60 -1.16 -6.45 2.16
C TYR A 60 -1.94 -7.34 3.12
N ASP A 61 -1.91 -8.64 2.87
CA ASP A 61 -2.39 -9.66 3.81
C ASP A 61 -1.18 -10.40 4.39
N GLU A 62 -0.98 -10.24 5.69
CA GLU A 62 0.13 -10.88 6.41
C GLU A 62 -0.03 -12.40 6.53
N LYS A 63 -1.27 -12.90 6.63
CA LYS A 63 -1.55 -14.34 6.82
C LYS A 63 -1.19 -15.15 5.59
N ILE A 64 -1.49 -14.63 4.41
CA ILE A 64 -1.20 -15.29 3.12
C ILE A 64 -0.05 -14.63 2.36
N THR A 65 0.62 -13.64 2.95
CA THR A 65 1.78 -12.92 2.39
C THR A 65 1.51 -12.36 0.99
N THR A 66 0.32 -11.79 0.78
CA THR A 66 -0.11 -11.30 -0.54
C THR A 66 -0.11 -9.79 -0.60
N CYS A 67 0.51 -9.25 -1.64
CA CYS A 67 0.58 -7.82 -1.94
C CYS A 67 -0.22 -7.50 -3.21
N ALA A 68 -0.93 -6.37 -3.21
CA ALA A 68 -1.52 -5.80 -4.42
C ALA A 68 -1.33 -4.28 -4.45
N GLY A 69 -0.99 -3.73 -5.61
CA GLY A 69 -0.87 -2.29 -5.81
C GLY A 69 -1.98 -1.76 -6.70
N TYR A 70 -2.43 -0.53 -6.41
CA TYR A 70 -3.56 0.09 -7.08
C TYR A 70 -3.15 1.43 -7.68
N ARG A 71 -3.69 1.76 -8.86
CA ARG A 71 -3.51 3.08 -9.49
C ARG A 71 -4.83 3.81 -9.50
N LEU A 72 -4.93 4.84 -8.66
CA LEU A 72 -6.13 5.67 -8.55
C LEU A 72 -5.87 7.07 -9.07
N HIS A 73 -6.80 7.56 -9.89
CA HIS A 73 -6.71 8.86 -10.54
C HIS A 73 -7.30 10.01 -9.70
N SER A 74 -8.03 9.70 -8.63
CA SER A 74 -8.50 10.68 -7.65
C SER A 74 -8.77 10.03 -6.28
N ARG A 75 -8.75 10.84 -5.21
CA ARG A 75 -9.07 10.41 -3.83
C ARG A 75 -10.58 10.12 -3.62
N GLN A 76 -11.41 10.16 -4.68
CA GLN A 76 -12.85 9.94 -4.57
C GLN A 76 -13.19 8.45 -4.45
N LEU A 77 -12.71 7.81 -3.38
CA LEU A 77 -13.41 6.68 -2.79
C LEU A 77 -14.42 7.27 -1.83
N ASN A 78 -15.66 7.44 -2.32
CA ASN A 78 -16.77 7.91 -1.50
C ASN A 78 -16.90 6.99 -0.28
N SER A 79 -16.68 7.55 0.90
CA SER A 79 -16.71 6.90 2.21
C SER A 79 -18.13 6.58 2.65
N SER A 80 -18.87 5.82 1.84
CA SER A 80 -20.24 5.43 2.14
C SER A 80 -20.51 4.07 1.52
N ILE A 81 -20.07 2.98 2.15
CA ILE A 81 -20.68 1.65 2.00
C ILE A 81 -20.36 0.81 3.24
N ASN A 82 -21.43 0.23 3.77
CA ASN A 82 -21.50 -0.70 4.89
C ASN A 82 -20.49 -1.84 4.80
N THR A 83 -20.03 -2.24 5.98
CA THR A 83 -19.39 -3.51 6.29
C THR A 83 -19.97 -4.67 5.49
N LEU A 84 -19.21 -5.18 4.51
CA LEU A 84 -19.23 -6.61 4.21
C LEU A 84 -17.90 -7.18 4.68
N GLU A 85 -17.99 -7.86 5.81
CA GLU A 85 -17.04 -8.86 6.27
C GLU A 85 -16.76 -9.82 5.10
N ASN A 86 -15.51 -9.96 4.66
CA ASN A 86 -14.89 -11.26 4.36
C ASN A 86 -13.56 -11.23 3.61
N GLU A 87 -12.97 -10.09 3.25
CA GLU A 87 -11.57 -10.07 2.80
C GLU A 87 -10.87 -8.83 3.38
N VAL A 88 -10.30 -8.99 4.58
CA VAL A 88 -9.60 -7.91 5.31
C VAL A 88 -8.16 -7.85 4.82
N PHE A 89 -7.96 -7.39 3.59
CA PHE A 89 -6.65 -6.90 3.20
C PHE A 89 -6.46 -5.53 3.83
N ASP A 90 -5.43 -5.37 4.66
CA ASP A 90 -5.08 -4.06 5.19
C ASP A 90 -4.58 -3.18 4.05
N VAL A 91 -5.18 -2.00 3.89
CA VAL A 91 -4.83 -1.03 2.85
C VAL A 91 -3.90 0.03 3.44
N TYR A 92 -2.84 0.35 2.72
CA TYR A 92 -1.81 1.31 3.13
C TYR A 92 -1.56 2.32 2.01
N ALA A 93 -1.35 3.58 2.37
CA ALA A 93 -0.84 4.61 1.49
C ALA A 93 0.68 4.76 1.69
N LEU A 94 1.45 4.67 0.61
CA LEU A 94 2.88 4.96 0.63
C LEU A 94 3.09 6.48 0.53
N ILE A 95 3.48 7.10 1.64
CA ILE A 95 3.59 8.56 1.78
C ILE A 95 4.91 9.04 1.19
N ASN A 96 6.03 8.52 1.70
CA ASN A 96 7.37 8.87 1.24
C ASN A 96 8.33 7.68 1.42
N CYS A 97 9.44 7.72 0.70
CA CYS A 97 10.62 6.90 0.96
C CYS A 97 11.84 7.80 0.87
N LEU A 98 12.52 7.98 1.99
CA LEU A 98 13.71 8.83 2.11
C LEU A 98 14.95 7.96 2.24
N GLU A 99 16.11 8.47 1.82
CA GLU A 99 17.39 7.79 2.02
C GLU A 99 17.54 7.40 3.50
N ALA A 100 17.99 6.16 3.74
CA ALA A 100 18.49 5.83 5.07
C ALA A 100 19.69 6.75 5.32
N LEU A 101 19.60 7.65 6.30
CA LEU A 101 20.72 8.48 6.69
C LEU A 101 21.83 7.53 7.16
N ASN A 102 22.84 7.34 6.32
CA ASN A 102 24.12 6.77 6.69
C ASN A 102 24.78 7.79 7.62
N GLU A 103 24.61 7.66 8.93
CA GLU A 103 25.51 8.27 9.92
C GLU A 103 26.82 7.49 10.00
#